data_AF-A0A1F8F621-F1
#
_entry.id   AF-A0A1F8F621-F1
#
_cell.length_a   1.000
_cell.length_b   1.000
_cell.length_c   1.000
_cell.angle_alpha   90.00
_cell.angle_beta   90.00
_cell.angle_gamma   90.00
#
_symmetry.space_group_name_H-M   'P 1'
#
loop_
_entity.id
_entity.type
_entity.pdbx_description
1 polymer ?
#
loop_
_entity_poly.entity_id
_entity_poly.type
_entity_poly.pdbx_seq_one_letter_code
_entity_poly.pdbx_strand_id
1 'polypeptide(L)'
;MSIGLKLFLYFVVGPMALAFTNGSLSSYQNFQWGYDHVNEISMTAFVISGAASLYLLLNKKNSTRLRIISGVFLLISAGFFYTTYSFSNFGF
;
A
#
# COMPACT_ATOMS: atom_id res chain seq x y z
N MET A 1 2.81 18.16 -14.45
CA MET A 1 2.77 16.79 -13.89
C MET A 1 1.51 16.08 -14.40
N SER A 2 1.64 14.89 -15.01
CA SER A 2 0.48 14.18 -15.60
C SER A 2 -0.49 13.68 -14.53
N ILE A 3 -1.77 13.50 -14.89
CA ILE A 3 -2.79 13.00 -13.96
C ILE A 3 -2.43 11.60 -13.43
N GLY A 4 -1.89 10.71 -14.27
CA GLY A 4 -1.44 9.38 -13.87
C GLY A 4 -0.30 9.42 -12.85
N LEU A 5 0.63 10.36 -12.99
CA LEU A 5 1.71 10.54 -12.02
C LEU A 5 1.21 11.10 -10.69
N LYS A 6 0.21 11.99 -10.71
CA LYS A 6 -0.44 12.47 -9.47
C LYS A 6 -1.10 11.30 -8.75
N LEU A 7 -1.89 10.51 -9.47
CA LEU A 7 -2.54 9.33 -8.91
C LEU A 7 -1.52 8.33 -8.36
N PHE A 8 -0.41 8.12 -9.05
CA PHE A 8 0.67 7.25 -8.56
C PHE A 8 1.25 7.74 -7.24
N LEU A 9 1.59 9.02 -7.12
CA LEU A 9 2.17 9.53 -5.87
C LEU A 9 1.17 9.49 -4.71
N TYR A 10 -0.08 9.92 -4.93
CA TYR A 10 -1.06 10.04 -3.85
C TYR A 10 -1.74 8.74 -3.46
N PHE A 11 -1.90 7.79 -4.39
CA PHE A 11 -2.67 6.58 -4.15
C PHE A 11 -1.84 5.29 -4.23
N VAL A 12 -0.60 5.34 -4.71
CA VAL A 12 0.33 4.21 -4.64
C VAL A 12 1.43 4.49 -3.61
N VAL A 13 2.25 5.52 -3.84
CA VAL A 13 3.41 5.80 -2.99
C VAL A 13 2.99 6.24 -1.59
N GLY A 14 2.04 7.17 -1.47
CA GLY A 14 1.55 7.69 -0.19
C GLY A 14 1.03 6.60 0.75
N PRO A 15 0.02 5.81 0.35
CA PRO A 15 -0.50 4.73 1.17
C PRO A 15 0.55 3.67 1.48
N MET A 16 1.43 3.34 0.53
CA MET A 16 2.49 2.37 0.79
C MET A 16 3.51 2.88 1.82
N ALA A 17 3.92 4.15 1.72
CA ALA A 17 4.78 4.79 2.70
C ALA A 17 4.11 4.87 4.08
N LEU A 18 2.81 5.15 4.13
CA LEU A 18 2.03 5.12 5.36
C LEU A 18 2.01 3.70 5.94
N ALA A 19 1.78 2.66 5.14
CA ALA A 19 1.77 1.27 5.61
C ALA A 19 3.08 0.87 6.29
N PHE A 20 4.23 1.30 5.75
CA PHE A 20 5.56 1.04 6.31
C PHE A 20 5.87 1.87 7.56
N THR A 21 5.46 3.13 7.59
CA THR A 21 5.77 4.04 8.70
C THR A 21 4.75 3.95 9.84
N ASN A 22 3.56 3.39 9.59
CA ASN A 22 2.48 3.29 10.57
C ASN A 22 2.93 2.62 11.87
N GLY A 23 3.68 1.52 11.81
CA GLY A 23 4.17 0.83 13.01
C GLY A 23 5.13 1.68 13.86
N SER A 24 5.82 2.66 13.26
CA SER A 24 6.70 3.59 13.99
C SER A 24 5.95 4.84 14.49
N LEU A 25 4.90 5.26 13.79
CA LEU A 25 4.09 6.43 14.14
C LEU A 25 3.06 6.10 15.22
N SER A 26 2.46 4.91 15.12
CA SER A 26 1.46 4.38 16.05
C SER A 26 2.17 3.78 17.25
N SER A 27 2.47 4.62 18.25
CA SER A 27 3.00 4.18 19.55
C SER A 27 1.93 4.28 20.64
N TYR A 28 2.04 3.45 21.68
CA TYR A 28 1.13 3.49 22.84
C TYR A 28 1.00 4.90 23.45
N GLN A 29 2.07 5.70 23.41
CA GLN A 29 2.11 7.04 24.01
C GLN A 29 1.59 8.16 23.10
N ASN A 30 1.73 8.03 21.78
CA ASN A 30 1.37 9.10 20.84
C ASN A 30 0.04 8.84 20.14
N PHE A 31 -0.28 7.57 19.87
CA PHE A 31 -1.49 7.19 19.14
C PHE A 31 -1.92 5.77 19.51
N GLN A 32 -2.45 5.61 20.73
CA GLN A 32 -2.84 4.32 21.30
C GLN A 32 -3.84 3.54 20.44
N TRP A 33 -4.88 4.21 19.92
CA TRP A 33 -5.85 3.55 19.05
C TRP A 33 -5.20 2.98 17.78
N GLY A 34 -4.27 3.72 17.18
CA GLY A 34 -3.52 3.24 16.02
C GLY A 34 -2.54 2.14 16.38
N TYR A 35 -1.98 2.14 17.59
CA TYR A 35 -1.14 1.06 18.11
C TYR A 35 -1.92 -0.26 18.23
N ASP A 36 -3.17 -0.18 18.70
CA ASP A 36 -4.04 -1.36 18.81
C ASP A 36 -4.50 -1.88 17.43
N HIS A 37 -4.49 -1.03 16.40
CA HIS A 37 -4.96 -1.36 15.04
C HIS A 37 -3.88 -1.20 13.96
N VAL A 38 -2.59 -1.36 14.31
CA VAL A 38 -1.47 -1.10 13.38
C VAL A 38 -1.60 -1.97 12.12
N ASN A 39 -1.96 -3.24 12.31
CA ASN A 39 -2.03 -4.21 11.23
C ASN A 39 -3.20 -3.92 10.28
N GLU A 40 -4.38 -3.55 10.80
CA GLU A 40 -5.54 -3.19 10.00
C GLU A 40 -5.29 -1.92 9.17
N ILE A 41 -4.66 -0.91 9.78
CA ILE A 41 -4.31 0.35 9.11
C ILE A 41 -3.31 0.07 7.99
N SER A 42 -2.23 -0.68 8.28
CA SER A 42 -1.21 -1.03 7.30
C SER A 42 -1.78 -1.90 6.17
N MET A 43 -2.62 -2.89 6.48
CA MET A 43 -3.32 -3.71 5.47
C MET A 43 -4.21 -2.86 4.58
N THR A 44 -5.02 -1.98 5.17
CA THR A 44 -5.91 -1.09 4.41
C THR A 44 -5.11 -0.21 3.46
N ALA A 45 -4.00 0.34 3.93
CA ALA A 45 -3.11 1.16 3.11
C ALA A 45 -2.45 0.36 1.96
N PHE A 46 -2.05 -0.90 2.20
CA PHE A 46 -1.58 -1.79 1.13
C PHE A 46 -2.69 -2.13 0.11
N VAL A 47 -3.93 -2.34 0.55
CA VAL A 47 -5.07 -2.60 -0.34
C VAL A 47 -5.34 -1.38 -1.24
N ILE A 48 -5.33 -0.18 -0.68
CA ILE A 48 -5.49 1.08 -1.45
C ILE A 48 -4.35 1.20 -2.47
N SER A 49 -3.10 1.00 -2.05
CA SER A 49 -1.92 1.03 -2.92
C SER A 49 -2.01 0.00 -4.05
N GLY A 50 -2.41 -1.23 -3.74
CA GLY A 50 -2.59 -2.32 -4.69
C GLY A 50 -3.69 -2.00 -5.72
N ALA A 51 -4.85 -1.55 -5.27
CA ALA A 51 -5.97 -1.19 -6.16
C ALA A 51 -5.58 -0.04 -7.12
N ALA A 52 -4.92 1.00 -6.60
CA ALA A 52 -4.43 2.12 -7.42
C ALA A 52 -3.36 1.67 -8.42
N SER A 53 -2.45 0.79 -8.00
CA SER A 53 -1.40 0.21 -8.85
C SER A 53 -2.00 -0.61 -10.00
N LEU A 54 -3.02 -1.42 -9.70
CA LEU A 54 -3.75 -2.20 -10.71
C LEU A 54 -4.47 -1.27 -11.70
N TYR A 55 -5.16 -0.24 -11.21
CA TYR A 55 -5.81 0.76 -12.07
C TYR A 55 -4.80 1.43 -13.02
N LEU A 56 -3.65 1.87 -12.51
CA LEU A 56 -2.62 2.53 -13.31
C LEU A 56 -1.95 1.58 -14.31
N LEU A 57 -1.79 0.31 -13.96
CA LEU A 57 -1.25 -0.74 -14.83
C LEU A 57 -2.19 -1.02 -16.02
N LEU A 58 -3.50 -1.09 -15.78
CA LEU A 58 -4.52 -1.41 -16.78
C LEU A 58 -4.87 -0.20 -17.68
N ASN A 59 -4.66 1.02 -17.21
CA ASN A 59 -4.97 2.22 -17.98
C ASN A 59 -3.98 2.43 -19.14
N LYS A 60 -4.43 2.15 -20.36
CA LYS A 60 -3.64 2.29 -21.60
C LYS A 60 -3.21 3.73 -21.92
N LYS A 61 -3.83 4.74 -21.30
CA LYS A 61 -3.43 6.16 -21.46
C LYS A 61 -2.15 6.50 -20.67
N ASN A 62 -1.72 5.63 -19.75
CA ASN A 62 -0.48 5.80 -19.01
C ASN A 62 0.74 5.38 -19.83
N SER A 63 1.87 6.04 -19.59
CA SER A 63 3.13 5.66 -20.23
C SER A 63 3.57 4.25 -19.82
N THR A 64 4.26 3.54 -20.72
CA THR A 64 4.77 2.18 -20.47
C THR A 64 5.63 2.12 -19.20
N ARG A 65 6.45 3.15 -18.95
CA ARG A 65 7.27 3.26 -17.72
C ARG A 65 6.42 3.29 -16.46
N LEU A 66 5.37 4.12 -16.43
CA LEU A 66 4.49 4.23 -15.26
C LEU A 66 3.74 2.92 -15.01
N ARG A 67 3.31 2.24 -16.07
CA ARG A 67 2.65 0.94 -15.99
C ARG A 67 3.58 -0.13 -15.41
N ILE A 68 4.82 -0.22 -15.87
CA ILE A 68 5.83 -1.15 -15.33
C ILE A 68 6.05 -0.90 -13.83
N ILE A 69 6.29 0.36 -13.45
CA ILE A 69 6.49 0.73 -12.04
C ILE A 69 5.25 0.38 -11.21
N SER A 70 4.05 0.69 -11.70
CA SER A 70 2.80 0.32 -11.02
C SER A 70 2.66 -1.20 -10.86
N GLY A 71 3.10 -1.98 -11.86
CA GLY A 71 3.16 -3.44 -11.76
C GLY A 71 4.07 -3.94 -10.64
N VAL A 72 5.25 -3.32 -10.46
CA VAL A 72 6.16 -3.65 -9.34
C VAL A 72 5.50 -3.34 -7.99
N PHE A 73 4.86 -2.19 -7.85
CA PHE A 73 4.17 -1.81 -6.61
C PHE A 73 2.96 -2.70 -6.31
N LEU A 74 2.26 -3.18 -7.34
CA LEU A 74 1.20 -4.17 -7.21
C LEU A 74 1.73 -5.49 -6.64
N LEU A 75 2.86 -5.98 -7.17
CA LEU A 75 3.51 -7.21 -6.66
C LEU A 75 3.97 -7.05 -5.22
N ILE A 76 4.56 -5.90 -4.86
CA ILE A 76 4.94 -5.62 -3.48
C ILE A 76 3.71 -5.65 -2.56
N SER A 77 2.64 -4.94 -2.93
CA SER A 77 1.41 -4.90 -2.13
C SER A 77 0.77 -6.28 -1.97
N ALA A 78 0.73 -7.09 -3.05
CA ALA A 78 0.23 -8.45 -3.02
C ALA A 78 1.11 -9.39 -2.17
N GLY A 79 2.43 -9.24 -2.23
CA GLY A 79 3.38 -9.98 -1.41
C GLY A 79 3.17 -9.72 0.07
N PHE A 80 3.04 -8.45 0.47
CA PHE A 80 2.73 -8.09 1.86
C PHE A 80 1.38 -8.65 2.32
N PHE A 81 0.34 -8.50 1.50
CA PHE A 81 -0.98 -9.04 1.81
C PHE A 81 -0.92 -10.56 2.02
N TYR A 82 -0.22 -11.28 1.14
CA TYR A 82 -0.02 -12.72 1.28
C TYR A 82 0.73 -13.10 2.55
N THR A 83 1.81 -12.38 2.90
CA THR A 83 2.54 -12.65 4.14
C THR A 83 1.66 -12.42 5.37
N THR A 84 0.95 -11.29 5.45
CA THR A 84 0.08 -10.97 6.59
C THR A 84 -1.07 -11.98 6.72
N TYR A 85 -1.68 -12.37 5.59
CA TYR A 85 -2.72 -13.41 5.58
C TYR A 85 -2.16 -14.78 5.98
N SER A 86 -0.93 -15.12 5.58
CA SER A 86 -0.29 -16.37 5.96
C SER A 86 -0.01 -16.40 7.46
N PHE A 87 0.60 -15.35 8.02
CA PHE A 87 0.90 -15.28 9.46
C PHE A 87 -0.36 -15.30 10.34
N SER A 88 -1.43 -14.61 9.91
CA SER A 88 -2.71 -14.64 10.64
C SER A 88 -3.41 -16.00 10.63
N ASN A 89 -3.23 -16.83 9.59
CA ASN A 89 -3.74 -18.21 9.57
C ASN A 89 -2.86 -19.21 10.35
N PHE A 90 -1.62 -18.86 10.66
CA PHE A 90 -0.73 -19.68 11.50
C PHE A 90 -0.90 -19.40 13.01
N GLY A 91 -1.81 -18.52 13.42
CA GLY A 91 -2.15 -18.32 14.83
C GLY A 91 -1.05 -17.63 15.67
N PHE A 92 -0.27 -16.74 15.06
CA PHE A 92 0.65 -15.83 15.75
C PHE A 92 0.05 -14.43 15.87
#